data_AF-A0A3P6P4R2-F1
#
_entry.id   AF-A0A3P6P4R2-F1
#
_cell.length_a   1.000
_cell.length_b   1.000
_cell.length_c   1.000
_cell.angle_alpha   90.00
_cell.angle_beta   90.00
_cell.angle_gamma   90.00
#
_symmetry.space_group_name_H-M   'P 1'
#
loop_
_entity.id
_entity.type
_entity.pdbx_description
1 polymer ?
#
loop_
_entity_poly.entity_id
_entity_poly.type
_entity_poly.pdbx_seq_one_letter_code
_entity_poly.pdbx_strand_id
1 'polypeptide(L)'
;MWSNKLYENLQQLREFTGADQLQKMYQNPTFQIQEVTDAFSQQLLNEALEKVVSNLKRKEKILQHLRESVEEEHVSYVPSDTEECYIRSKAISLLPPVPVENDTRPILCNESQYLPLTSDPLFHDLYVSVNTSAAHVPTNVYDL
;
A
#
# COMPACT_ATOMS: atom_id res chain seq x y z
N MET A 1 5.98 51.28 42.13
CA MET A 1 4.91 50.69 42.98
C MET A 1 3.83 50.00 42.16
N TRP A 2 3.25 50.64 41.13
CA TRP A 2 2.16 50.04 40.31
C TRP A 2 2.60 48.77 39.55
N SER A 3 3.80 48.78 38.97
CA SER A 3 4.39 47.63 38.27
C SER A 3 4.52 46.38 39.15
N ASN A 4 4.89 46.55 40.42
CA ASN A 4 5.07 45.43 41.36
C ASN A 4 3.72 44.81 41.73
N LYS A 5 2.69 45.63 41.96
CA LYS A 5 1.32 45.14 42.18
C LYS A 5 0.74 44.43 40.96
N LEU A 6 1.01 44.93 39.75
CA LEU A 6 0.61 44.26 38.52
C LEU A 6 1.29 42.90 38.39
N TYR A 7 2.59 42.83 38.70
CA TYR A 7 3.37 41.59 38.68
C TYR A 7 2.86 40.56 39.70
N GLU A 8 2.52 40.98 40.92
CA GLU A 8 1.92 40.11 41.95
C GLU A 8 0.56 39.57 41.51
N ASN A 9 -0.31 40.41 40.95
CA ASN A 9 -1.62 39.98 40.45
C ASN A 9 -1.49 39.00 39.26
N LEU A 10 -0.51 39.19 38.38
CA LEU A 10 -0.23 38.29 37.26
C LEU A 10 0.34 36.95 37.73
N GLN A 11 1.17 36.94 38.79
CA GLN A 11 1.65 35.72 39.44
C GLN A 11 0.50 34.92 40.06
N GLN A 12 -0.42 35.57 40.77
CA GLN A 12 -1.62 34.92 41.32
C GLN A 12 -2.53 34.36 40.22
N LEU A 13 -2.64 35.04 39.07
CA LEU A 13 -3.34 34.53 37.90
C LEU A 13 -2.65 33.31 37.27
N ARG A 14 -1.32 33.22 37.40
CA ARG A 14 -0.52 32.07 36.95
C ARG A 14 -0.72 30.84 37.83
N GLU A 15 -0.99 31.02 39.12
CA GLU A 15 -1.38 29.91 40.01
C GLU A 15 -2.73 29.29 39.58
N PHE A 16 -3.61 30.08 38.97
CA PHE A 16 -4.90 29.62 38.43
C PHE A 16 -4.78 28.80 37.13
N THR A 17 -3.63 28.84 36.43
CA THR A 17 -3.46 28.05 35.20
C THR A 17 -3.28 26.55 35.48
N GLY A 18 -3.22 26.15 36.75
CA GLY A 18 -3.14 24.74 37.15
C GLY A 18 -1.84 24.05 36.77
N ALA A 19 -0.79 24.81 36.40
CA ALA A 19 0.49 24.26 35.94
C ALA A 19 1.13 23.36 37.01
N ASP A 20 1.09 23.78 38.28
CA ASP A 20 1.61 23.00 39.41
C ASP A 20 0.78 21.76 39.69
N GLN A 21 -0.54 21.81 39.46
CA GLN A 21 -1.42 20.65 39.58
C GLN A 21 -1.16 19.64 38.46
N LEU A 22 -0.98 20.12 37.22
CA LEU A 22 -0.56 19.27 36.10
C LEU A 22 0.81 18.66 36.37
N GLN A 23 1.80 19.44 36.81
CA GLN A 23 3.13 18.92 37.13
C GLN A 23 3.08 17.83 38.21
N LYS A 24 2.28 18.02 39.28
CA LYS A 24 2.07 17.00 40.31
C LYS A 24 1.36 15.76 39.80
N MET A 25 0.40 15.90 38.88
CA MET A 25 -0.22 14.76 38.21
C MET A 25 0.79 14.02 37.34
N TYR A 26 1.65 14.74 36.59
CA TYR A 26 2.66 14.12 35.74
C TYR A 26 3.80 13.45 36.53
N GLN A 27 4.07 13.88 37.76
CA GLN A 27 5.04 13.24 38.66
C GLN A 27 4.46 12.07 39.46
N ASN A 28 3.14 11.86 39.39
CA ASN A 28 2.50 10.78 40.13
C ASN A 28 2.76 9.43 39.41
N PRO A 29 3.36 8.43 40.06
CA PRO A 29 3.64 7.12 39.46
C PRO A 29 2.38 6.31 39.08
N THR A 30 1.18 6.71 39.54
CA THR A 30 -0.10 6.13 39.05
C THR A 30 -0.60 6.76 37.75
N PHE A 31 -0.05 7.91 37.35
CA PHE A 31 -0.33 8.50 36.05
C PHE A 31 0.52 7.72 35.02
N GLN A 32 -0.14 6.93 34.17
CA GLN A 32 0.50 6.04 33.19
C GLN A 32 1.17 6.86 32.08
N ILE A 33 2.32 7.44 32.37
CA ILE A 33 3.11 8.21 31.42
C ILE A 33 4.23 7.31 30.98
N GLN A 34 4.28 7.06 29.68
CA GLN A 34 5.49 6.53 29.09
C GLN A 34 6.43 7.70 28.86
N GLU A 35 7.43 7.84 29.74
CA GLU A 35 8.48 8.82 29.57
C GLU A 35 9.26 8.47 28.30
N VAL A 36 9.32 9.40 27.35
CA VAL A 36 10.09 9.24 26.11
C VAL A 36 11.56 9.42 26.44
N THR A 37 12.16 8.35 26.96
CA THR A 37 13.60 8.28 27.20
C THR A 37 14.33 7.97 25.89
N ASP A 38 15.64 8.21 25.87
CA ASP A 38 16.49 7.82 24.73
C ASP A 38 16.41 6.30 24.48
N ALA A 39 16.37 5.50 25.54
CA ALA A 39 16.22 4.05 25.45
C ALA A 39 14.88 3.62 24.83
N PHE A 40 13.78 4.28 25.21
CA PHE A 40 12.47 4.03 24.63
C PHE A 40 12.41 4.41 23.14
N SER A 41 13.01 5.55 22.78
CA SER A 41 13.11 5.99 21.38
C SER A 41 13.93 5.03 20.53
N GLN A 42 15.06 4.53 21.07
CA GLN A 42 15.88 3.51 20.40
C GLN A 42 15.11 2.19 20.22
N GLN A 43 14.31 1.78 21.20
CA GLN A 43 13.46 0.59 21.08
C GLN A 43 12.46 0.73 19.93
N LEU A 44 11.77 1.88 19.82
CA LEU A 44 10.84 2.12 18.71
C LEU A 44 11.53 2.08 17.34
N LEU A 45 12.75 2.62 17.25
CA LEU A 45 13.57 2.54 16.03
C LEU A 45 13.94 1.10 15.68
N ASN A 46 14.33 0.30 16.67
CA ASN A 46 14.67 -1.11 16.48
C ASN A 46 13.43 -1.90 16.02
N GLU A 47 12.27 -1.70 16.65
CA GLU A 47 11.02 -2.36 16.24
C GLU A 47 10.60 -1.98 14.81
N ALA A 48 10.77 -0.71 14.44
CA ALA A 48 10.50 -0.25 13.07
C ALA A 48 11.48 -0.90 12.08
N LEU A 49 12.77 -0.96 12.41
CA LEU A 49 13.79 -1.60 11.59
C LEU A 49 13.50 -3.09 11.40
N GLU A 50 13.15 -3.80 12.46
CA GLU A 50 12.78 -5.22 12.40
C GLU A 50 11.58 -5.45 11.48
N LYS A 51 10.53 -4.62 11.58
CA LYS A 51 9.36 -4.70 10.68
C LYS A 51 9.75 -4.47 9.22
N VAL A 52 10.61 -3.49 8.94
CA VAL A 52 11.09 -3.20 7.59
C VAL A 52 11.92 -4.37 7.05
N VAL A 53 12.86 -4.88 7.83
CA VAL A 53 13.71 -6.02 7.44
C VAL A 53 12.87 -7.28 7.20
N SER A 54 11.89 -7.55 8.05
CA SER A 54 10.95 -8.67 7.88
C SER A 54 10.15 -8.55 6.57
N ASN A 55 9.63 -7.36 6.28
CA ASN A 55 8.91 -7.10 5.02
C ASN A 55 9.80 -7.27 3.79
N LEU A 56 11.06 -6.81 3.86
CA LEU A 56 12.02 -6.99 2.78
C LEU A 56 12.33 -8.46 2.52
N LYS A 57 12.62 -9.24 3.57
CA LYS A 57 12.85 -10.69 3.47
C LYS A 57 11.64 -11.43 2.89
N ARG A 58 10.42 -11.02 3.27
CA ARG A 58 9.19 -11.61 2.70
C ARG A 58 9.07 -11.31 1.22
N LYS A 59 9.34 -10.07 0.79
CA LYS A 59 9.32 -9.69 -0.64
C LYS A 59 10.39 -10.42 -1.43
N GLU A 60 11.60 -10.54 -0.88
CA GLU A 60 12.70 -11.30 -1.48
C GLU A 60 12.32 -12.76 -1.73
N LYS A 61 11.73 -13.42 -0.74
CA LYS A 61 11.25 -14.80 -0.88
C LYS A 61 10.20 -14.96 -1.98
N ILE A 62 9.27 -14.01 -2.10
CA ILE A 62 8.24 -14.03 -3.15
C ILE A 62 8.89 -13.87 -4.54
N LEU A 63 9.85 -12.95 -4.67
CA LEU A 63 10.58 -12.75 -5.93
C LEU A 63 11.42 -13.96 -6.32
N GLN A 64 12.06 -14.61 -5.34
CA GLN A 64 12.80 -15.83 -5.57
C GLN A 64 11.88 -16.94 -6.10
N HIS A 65 10.74 -17.17 -5.43
CA HIS A 65 9.77 -18.16 -5.89
C HIS A 65 9.23 -17.82 -7.29
N LEU A 66 8.91 -16.56 -7.57
CA LEU A 66 8.44 -16.14 -8.90
C LEU A 66 9.49 -16.45 -9.98
N ARG A 67 10.75 -16.14 -9.70
CA ARG A 67 11.86 -16.43 -10.61
C ARG A 67 11.99 -17.93 -10.88
N GLU A 68 12.02 -18.74 -9.82
CA GLU A 68 12.14 -20.20 -9.93
C GLU A 68 10.97 -20.79 -10.76
N SER A 69 9.73 -20.35 -10.49
CA SER A 69 8.56 -20.79 -11.26
C SER A 69 8.62 -20.39 -12.74
N VAL A 70 9.05 -19.15 -13.04
CA VAL A 70 9.19 -18.68 -14.43
C VAL A 70 10.30 -19.43 -15.17
N GLU A 71 11.44 -19.70 -14.52
CA GLU A 71 12.54 -20.46 -15.10
C GLU A 71 12.12 -21.91 -15.38
N GLU A 72 11.39 -22.56 -14.47
CA GLU A 72 10.85 -23.92 -14.64
C GLU A 72 9.86 -24.01 -15.80
N GLU A 73 8.91 -23.07 -15.88
CA GLU A 73 7.92 -23.00 -16.95
C GLU A 73 8.58 -22.72 -18.30
N HIS A 74 9.57 -21.82 -18.35
CA HIS A 74 10.28 -21.51 -19.58
C HIS A 74 11.08 -22.71 -20.12
N VAL A 75 11.74 -23.49 -19.26
CA VAL A 75 12.49 -24.68 -19.68
C VAL A 75 11.57 -25.78 -20.18
N SER A 76 10.37 -25.89 -19.62
CA SER A 76 9.36 -26.87 -20.02
C SER A 76 8.41 -26.38 -21.11
N TYR A 77 8.61 -25.15 -21.62
CA TYR A 77 7.73 -24.53 -22.60
C TYR A 77 7.73 -25.30 -23.92
N VAL A 78 6.54 -25.73 -24.32
CA VAL A 78 6.25 -26.27 -25.65
C VAL A 78 5.27 -25.31 -26.31
N PRO A 79 5.65 -24.68 -27.45
CA PRO A 79 4.76 -23.77 -28.15
C PRO A 79 3.42 -24.43 -28.46
N SER A 80 2.32 -23.77 -28.10
CA SER A 80 1.00 -24.30 -28.38
C SER A 80 0.65 -24.10 -29.86
N ASP A 81 -0.10 -25.04 -30.44
CA ASP A 81 -0.64 -24.92 -31.81
C ASP A 81 -1.80 -23.90 -31.89
N THR A 82 -2.26 -23.38 -30.74
CA THR A 82 -3.36 -22.41 -30.62
C THR A 82 -2.84 -21.00 -30.36
N GLU A 83 -3.60 -19.97 -30.74
CA GLU A 83 -3.29 -18.58 -30.38
C GLU A 83 -3.32 -18.43 -28.84
N GLU A 84 -2.21 -17.96 -28.25
CA GLU A 84 -2.13 -17.69 -26.82
C GLU A 84 -2.90 -16.40 -26.48
N CYS A 85 -3.77 -16.49 -25.49
CA CYS A 85 -4.64 -15.41 -25.08
C CYS A 85 -4.08 -14.70 -23.84
N TYR A 86 -3.84 -13.40 -23.93
CA TYR A 86 -3.47 -12.57 -22.79
C TYR A 86 -4.18 -11.23 -22.82
N ILE A 87 -4.27 -10.58 -21.65
CA ILE A 87 -4.91 -9.27 -21.52
C ILE A 87 -3.90 -8.17 -21.82
N ARG A 88 -4.15 -7.36 -22.86
CA ARG A 88 -3.34 -6.17 -23.19
C ARG A 88 -3.77 -4.98 -22.35
N SER A 89 -2.86 -4.41 -21.57
CA SER A 89 -3.14 -3.28 -20.67
C SER A 89 -3.70 -2.03 -21.35
N LYS A 90 -3.37 -1.78 -22.64
CA LYS A 90 -3.86 -0.64 -23.43
C LYS A 90 -5.08 -0.95 -24.30
N ALA A 91 -5.60 -2.18 -24.25
CA ALA A 91 -6.76 -2.62 -25.05
C ALA A 91 -7.80 -3.30 -24.15
N ILE A 92 -8.01 -2.79 -22.94
CA ILE A 92 -9.03 -3.31 -22.01
C ILE A 92 -10.36 -2.61 -22.28
N SER A 93 -11.42 -3.39 -22.48
CA SER A 93 -12.79 -2.87 -22.51
C SER A 93 -13.34 -2.78 -21.09
N LEU A 94 -13.94 -1.63 -20.75
CA LEU A 94 -14.68 -1.43 -19.48
C LEU A 94 -16.12 -1.92 -19.55
N LEU A 95 -16.60 -2.24 -20.75
CA LEU A 95 -17.96 -2.71 -20.98
C LEU A 95 -17.92 -4.17 -21.42
N PRO A 96 -18.81 -5.02 -20.86
CA PRO A 96 -18.91 -6.39 -21.32
C PRO A 96 -19.30 -6.40 -22.80
N PRO A 97 -18.79 -7.37 -23.59
CA PRO A 97 -19.23 -7.53 -24.97
C PRO A 97 -20.75 -7.73 -24.98
N VAL A 98 -21.44 -7.00 -25.85
CA VAL A 98 -22.88 -7.18 -26.02
C VAL A 98 -23.07 -8.51 -26.75
N PRO A 99 -23.75 -9.51 -26.17
CA PRO A 99 -24.00 -10.75 -26.87
C PRO A 99 -24.95 -10.44 -28.02
N VAL A 100 -24.43 -10.46 -29.25
CA VAL A 100 -25.27 -10.44 -30.45
C VAL A 100 -25.85 -11.85 -30.56
N GLU A 101 -27.19 -11.98 -30.50
CA GLU A 101 -27.92 -13.26 -30.36
C GLU A 101 -27.64 -14.34 -31.45
N ASN A 102 -26.77 -14.07 -32.42
CA ASN A 102 -26.38 -15.01 -33.48
C ASN A 102 -24.87 -15.01 -33.78
N ASP A 103 -24.04 -14.35 -32.98
CA ASP A 103 -22.60 -14.31 -33.22
C ASP A 103 -21.89 -15.41 -32.44
N THR A 104 -21.62 -16.53 -33.12
CA THR A 104 -20.82 -17.64 -32.60
C THR A 104 -19.33 -17.44 -32.84
N ARG A 105 -18.90 -16.26 -33.30
CA ARG A 105 -17.48 -15.98 -33.48
C ARG A 105 -16.79 -16.02 -32.12
N PRO A 106 -15.76 -16.86 -31.94
CA PRO A 106 -14.95 -16.78 -30.73
C PRO A 106 -14.38 -15.37 -30.64
N ILE A 107 -14.47 -14.77 -29.46
CA ILE A 107 -13.81 -13.49 -29.18
C ILE A 107 -12.32 -13.74 -29.40
N LEU A 108 -11.76 -13.14 -30.47
CA LEU A 108 -10.36 -13.30 -30.80
C LEU A 108 -9.54 -12.65 -29.69
N CYS A 109 -8.47 -13.33 -29.27
CA CYS A 109 -7.65 -12.84 -28.17
C CYS A 109 -6.87 -11.58 -28.50
N ASN A 110 -6.83 -11.21 -29.79
CA ASN A 110 -6.26 -9.98 -30.33
C ASN A 110 -7.21 -8.77 -30.24
N GLU A 111 -8.48 -8.97 -29.89
CA GLU A 111 -9.45 -7.87 -29.68
C GLU A 111 -9.46 -7.37 -28.23
N SER A 112 -10.06 -6.20 -28.00
CA SER A 112 -10.14 -5.63 -26.67
C SER A 112 -10.93 -6.52 -25.72
N GLN A 113 -10.28 -7.07 -24.69
CA GLN A 113 -10.90 -7.98 -23.75
C GLN A 113 -11.57 -7.21 -22.61
N TYR A 114 -12.79 -7.61 -22.23
CA TYR A 114 -13.45 -7.07 -21.05
C TYR A 114 -12.76 -7.61 -19.79
N LEU A 115 -12.30 -6.70 -18.93
CA LEU A 115 -11.75 -7.05 -17.63
C LEU A 115 -12.55 -6.33 -16.53
N PRO A 116 -13.22 -7.06 -15.62
CA PRO A 116 -13.90 -6.44 -14.50
C PRO A 116 -12.88 -5.86 -13.52
N LEU A 117 -12.86 -4.54 -13.37
CA LEU A 117 -11.98 -3.86 -12.44
C LEU A 117 -12.74 -3.43 -11.18
N THR A 118 -12.06 -3.48 -10.04
CA THR A 118 -12.59 -3.07 -8.74
C THR A 118 -11.70 -2.04 -8.08
N SER A 119 -12.28 -1.11 -7.31
CA SER A 119 -11.51 -0.20 -6.48
C SER A 119 -10.91 -0.97 -5.29
N ASP A 120 -9.61 -0.85 -5.07
CA ASP A 120 -8.91 -1.45 -3.94
C ASP A 120 -8.16 -0.36 -3.14
N PRO A 121 -8.38 -0.26 -1.81
CA PRO A 121 -7.70 0.74 -0.97
C PRO A 121 -6.17 0.72 -1.06
N LEU A 122 -5.56 -0.43 -1.35
CA LEU A 122 -4.11 -0.55 -1.52
C LEU A 122 -3.61 0.20 -2.77
N PHE A 123 -4.48 0.37 -3.76
CA PHE A 123 -4.16 0.97 -5.06
C PHE A 123 -4.80 2.37 -5.25
N HIS A 124 -5.34 2.96 -4.18
CA HIS A 124 -5.87 4.33 -4.11
C HIS A 124 -6.89 4.63 -5.23
N ASP A 125 -6.51 5.47 -6.21
CA ASP A 125 -7.39 5.98 -7.27
C ASP A 125 -7.44 5.07 -8.50
N LEU A 126 -6.85 3.87 -8.42
CA LEU A 126 -6.79 2.92 -9.52
C LEU A 126 -7.84 1.81 -9.34
N TYR A 127 -8.54 1.51 -10.43
CA TYR A 127 -9.33 0.29 -10.56
C TYR A 127 -8.42 -0.86 -10.98
N VAL A 128 -8.44 -1.95 -10.23
CA VAL A 128 -7.54 -3.10 -10.42
C VAL A 128 -8.31 -4.40 -10.54
N SER A 129 -7.73 -5.36 -11.27
CA SER A 129 -8.10 -6.78 -11.18
C SER A 129 -7.00 -7.49 -10.38
N VAL A 130 -7.39 -8.13 -9.28
CA VAL A 130 -6.45 -8.86 -8.40
C VAL A 130 -6.18 -10.29 -8.85
N ASN A 131 -7.01 -10.83 -9.75
CA ASN A 131 -6.94 -12.22 -10.18
C ASN A 131 -6.27 -12.41 -11.54
N THR A 132 -5.98 -11.32 -12.25
CA THR A 132 -5.49 -11.41 -13.63
C THR A 132 -4.37 -10.41 -13.86
N SER A 133 -3.26 -10.88 -14.41
CA SER A 133 -2.18 -10.04 -14.89
C SER A 133 -2.51 -9.48 -16.27
N ALA A 134 -1.98 -8.30 -16.57
CA ALA A 134 -2.06 -7.70 -17.89
C ALA A 134 -0.65 -7.50 -18.46
N ALA A 135 -0.49 -7.77 -19.75
CA ALA A 135 0.76 -7.53 -20.45
C ALA A 135 0.83 -6.06 -20.91
N HIS A 136 2.01 -5.47 -20.78
CA HIS A 136 2.33 -4.21 -21.41
C HIS A 136 3.16 -4.46 -22.67
N VAL A 137 2.56 -4.21 -23.83
CA VAL A 137 3.26 -4.23 -25.11
C VAL A 137 3.59 -2.80 -25.54
N PRO A 138 4.87 -2.45 -25.74
CA PRO A 138 5.27 -1.17 -26.28
C PRO A 138 4.69 -0.94 -27.68
N THR A 139 4.35 0.29 -28.03
CA THR A 139 3.70 0.63 -29.32
C THR A 139 4.57 0.38 -30.54
N ASN A 140 5.88 0.22 -30.35
CA ASN A 140 6.85 -0.07 -31.41
C ASN A 140 7.11 -1.58 -31.58
N VAL A 141 6.46 -2.44 -30.80
CA VAL A 141 6.54 -3.90 -30.91
C VAL A 141 5.19 -4.39 -31.41
N TYR A 142 5.21 -5.18 -32.47
CA TYR A 142 4.02 -5.82 -33.00
C TYR A 142 3.78 -7.13 -32.25
N ASP A 143 2.61 -7.29 -31.65
CA ASP A 143 2.16 -8.53 -31.02
C ASP A 143 1.03 -9.15 -31.87
N LEU A 144 1.36 -10.26 -32.54
CA LEU A 144 0.42 -11.03 -33.36
C LEU A 144 -0.54 -11.80 -32.45
#